data_AF-A0A0R1ENG0-F1
#
_entry.id   AF-A0A0R1ENG0-F1
#
_cell.length_a   1.000
_cell.length_b   1.000
_cell.length_c   1.000
_cell.angle_alpha   90.00
_cell.angle_beta   90.00
_cell.angle_gamma   90.00
#
_symmetry.space_group_name_H-M   'P 1'
#
loop_
_entity.id
_entity.type
_entity.pdbx_description
1 polymer ?
#
loop_
_entity_poly.entity_id
_entity_poly.type
_entity_poly.pdbx_seq_one_letter_code
_entity_poly.pdbx_strand_id
1 'polypeptide(L)' 'MEEIKMDIVIVIGGALFVLGMLIAGVNTRIDYGFFTHYRSVNRGVNLIAILLIIIGLGIVILKFMANGQ' A
#
# COMPACT_ATOMS: atom_id res chain seq x y z
N MET A 1 -12.06 -26.10 14.61
CA MET A 1 -11.94 -24.71 14.16
C MET A 1 -10.52 -24.30 14.46
N GLU A 2 -9.67 -24.33 13.45
CA GLU A 2 -8.26 -23.95 13.56
C GLU A 2 -8.22 -22.47 13.92
N GLU A 3 -7.68 -22.14 15.10
CA GLU A 3 -7.46 -20.75 15.48
C GLU A 3 -6.50 -20.15 14.45
N ILE A 4 -7.02 -19.35 13.52
CA ILE A 4 -6.22 -18.43 12.75
C ILE A 4 -5.65 -17.46 13.77
N LYS A 5 -4.46 -17.75 14.31
CA LYS A 5 -3.63 -16.79 15.03
C LYS A 5 -3.18 -15.77 13.99
N MET A 6 -4.10 -14.89 13.63
CA MET A 6 -3.88 -13.83 12.66
C MET A 6 -2.73 -12.98 13.19
N ASP A 7 -1.56 -13.08 12.55
CA ASP A 7 -0.39 -12.31 12.94
C ASP A 7 -0.73 -10.84 12.78
N ILE A 8 -0.94 -10.16 13.91
CA ILE A 8 -1.35 -8.76 13.95
C ILE A 8 -0.37 -7.86 13.20
N VAL A 9 0.90 -8.28 13.07
CA VAL A 9 1.91 -7.58 12.30
C VAL A 9 1.62 -7.66 10.79
N ILE A 10 1.18 -8.82 10.29
CA ILE A 10 0.75 -8.99 8.90
C ILE A 10 -0.50 -8.14 8.64
N VAL A 11 -1.44 -8.09 9.58
CA VAL A 11 -2.65 -7.26 9.47
C VAL A 11 -2.28 -5.77 9.40
N ILE A 12 -1.37 -5.30 10.26
CA ILE A 12 -0.89 -3.92 10.26
C ILE A 12 -0.17 -3.60 8.94
N GLY A 13 0.70 -4.50 8.47
CA GLY A 13 1.39 -4.33 7.19
C GLY A 13 0.43 -4.24 6.01
N GLY A 14 -0.58 -5.12 5.98
CA GLY A 14 -1.65 -5.10 4.98
C GLY A 14 -2.49 -3.81 5.06
N ALA A 15 -2.85 -3.35 6.26
CA ALA A 15 -3.59 -2.11 6.44
C ALA A 15 -2.80 -0.88 5.94
N LEU A 16 -1.50 -0.81 6.25
CA LEU A 16 -0.62 0.26 5.76
C LEU A 16 -0.50 0.25 4.24
N PHE A 17 -0.39 -0.94 3.64
CA PHE A 17 -0.36 -1.09 2.18
C PHE A 17 -1.67 -0.59 1.54
N VAL A 18 -2.82 -1.03 2.05
CA VAL A 18 -4.15 -0.60 1.55
C VAL A 18 -4.33 0.91 1.71
N LEU A 19 -3.96 1.48 2.86
CA LEU A 19 -4.01 2.93 3.08
C LEU A 19 -3.12 3.69 2.09
N GLY A 20 -1.89 3.23 1.86
CA GLY A 20 -1.00 3.82 0.88
C GLY A 20 -1.57 3.78 -0.55
N MET A 21 -2.17 2.64 -0.94
CA MET A 21 -2.85 2.50 -2.24
C MET A 21 -4.05 3.45 -2.38
N LEU A 22 -4.86 3.61 -1.33
CA LEU A 22 -5.99 4.54 -1.33
C LEU A 22 -5.53 5.99 -1.46
N ILE A 23 -4.51 6.39 -0.70
CA ILE A 23 -3.94 7.74 -0.79
C ILE A 23 -3.38 7.97 -2.20
N ALA A 24 -2.65 7.01 -2.77
CA ALA A 24 -2.13 7.12 -4.13
C ALA A 24 -3.26 7.24 -5.17
N GLY A 25 -4.32 6.44 -5.03
CA GLY A 25 -5.49 6.47 -5.91
C GLY A 25 -6.23 7.80 -5.87
N VAL A 26 -6.54 8.32 -4.67
CA VAL A 26 -7.23 9.61 -4.49
C VAL A 26 -6.33 10.78 -4.90
N ASN A 27 -5.02 10.67 -4.71
CA ASN A 27 -4.06 11.70 -5.10
C ASN A 27 -3.71 11.66 -6.60
N THR A 28 -4.16 10.65 -7.33
CA THR A 28 -3.96 10.55 -8.78
C THR A 28 -5.14 11.19 -9.51
N ARG A 29 -4.86 12.21 -10.31
CA ARG A 29 -5.81 12.73 -11.29
C ARG A 29 -5.52 12.14 -12.66
N ILE A 30 -6.61 11.76 -13.33
CA ILE A 30 -6.59 11.28 -14.70
C ILE A 30 -6.98 12.45 -15.59
N ASP A 31 -6.04 12.92 -16.39
CA ASP A 31 -6.31 13.91 -17.43
C ASP A 31 -6.58 13.17 -18.74
N TYR A 32 -7.82 13.27 -19.21
CA TYR A 32 -8.28 12.65 -20.44
C TYR A 32 -8.01 13.61 -21.63
N GLY A 33 -7.03 13.25 -22.46
CA GLY A 33 -6.71 13.90 -23.74
C GLY A 33 -6.51 12.85 -24.84
N PHE A 34 -5.76 13.17 -25.91
CA PHE A 34 -5.43 12.20 -26.98
C PHE A 34 -4.67 10.96 -26.45
N PHE A 35 -3.98 11.12 -25.31
CA PHE A 35 -3.46 10.04 -24.45
C PHE A 35 -3.87 10.29 -23.00
N THR A 36 -4.15 9.22 -22.25
CA THR A 36 -4.44 9.29 -20.81
C THR A 36 -3.18 9.66 -20.04
N HIS A 37 -3.19 10.82 -19.39
CA HIS A 37 -2.08 11.27 -18.55
C HIS A 37 -2.44 11.10 -17.07
N TYR A 38 -1.58 10.44 -16.31
CA TYR A 38 -1.70 10.32 -14.86
C TYR A 38 -0.83 11.36 -14.19
N ARG A 39 -1.43 12.28 -13.43
CA ARG A 39 -0.71 13.29 -12.65
C ARG A 39 -1.04 13.16 -11.17
N SER A 40 -0.03 13.32 -10.32
CA SER A 40 -0.26 13.45 -8.88
C SER A 40 -0.71 14.88 -8.56
N VAL A 41 -1.79 15.01 -7.79
CA VAL A 41 -2.31 16.31 -7.31
C VAL A 41 -1.32 16.96 -6.36
N ASN A 42 -0.76 16.17 -5.45
CA ASN A 42 0.27 16.60 -4.52
C ASN A 42 1.44 15.62 -4.55
N ARG A 43 2.62 16.10 -4.96
CA ARG A 43 3.84 15.29 -5.03
C ARG A 43 4.30 14.78 -3.65
N GLY A 44 4.12 15.58 -2.60
CA GLY A 44 4.45 15.19 -1.22
C GLY A 44 3.54 14.07 -0.71
N VAL A 45 2.23 14.18 -0.95
CA VAL A 45 1.27 13.11 -0.60
C VAL A 45 1.55 11.85 -1.43
N ASN A 46 1.95 11.98 -2.69
CA ASN A 46 2.36 10.84 -3.52
C ASN A 46 3.57 10.11 -2.93
N LEU A 47 4.57 10.86 -2.46
CA LEU A 47 5.74 10.28 -1.81
C LEU A 47 5.36 9.53 -0.52
N ILE A 48 4.51 10.12 0.32
CA ILE A 48 4.01 9.47 1.54
C ILE A 48 3.25 8.19 1.20
N ALA A 49 2.39 8.23 0.19
CA ALA A 49 1.64 7.05 -0.26
C ALA A 49 2.57 5.92 -0.72
N ILE A 50 3.59 6.24 -1.52
CA ILE A 50 4.59 5.27 -1.96
C ILE A 50 5.35 4.67 -0.77
N LEU A 51 5.75 5.49 0.20
CA LEU A 51 6.42 5.00 1.41
C LEU A 51 5.52 4.04 2.21
N LEU A 52 4.24 4.37 2.39
CA LEU A 52 3.28 3.50 3.07
C LEU A 52 3.09 2.16 2.35
N ILE A 53 3.03 2.19 1.01
CA ILE A 53 2.96 0.98 0.18
C ILE A 53 4.20 0.12 0.38
N ILE A 54 5.40 0.68 0.23
CA ILE A 54 6.66 -0.06 0.33
C ILE A 54 6.86 -0.64 1.74
N ILE A 55 6.61 0.17 2.77
CA ILE A 55 6.75 -0.26 4.17
C ILE A 55 5.72 -1.33 4.51
N GLY A 56 4.45 -1.13 4.13
CA GLY A 56 3.38 -2.11 4.38
C GLY A 56 3.66 -3.45 3.71
N LEU A 57 4.07 -3.42 2.43
CA LEU A 57 4.42 -4.63 1.69
C LEU A 57 5.66 -5.32 2.28
N GLY A 58 6.68 -4.54 2.66
CA GLY A 58 7.90 -5.04 3.29
C GLY A 58 7.63 -5.75 4.61
N ILE A 59 6.76 -5.19 5.46
CA ILE A 59 6.34 -5.83 6.73
C ILE A 59 5.67 -7.19 6.45
N VAL A 60 4.74 -7.23 5.49
CA VAL A 60 4.04 -8.48 5.14
C VAL A 60 5.02 -9.53 4.64
N ILE A 61 5.87 -9.19 3.66
CA ILE A 61 6.84 -10.14 3.07
C ILE A 61 7.81 -10.66 4.13
N LEU A 62 8.41 -9.77 4.92
CA LEU A 62 9.38 -10.16 5.95
C LEU A 62 8.73 -11.07 7.01
N LYS A 63 7.47 -10.80 7.38
CA LYS A 63 6.74 -11.66 8.30
C LYS A 63 6.35 -12.99 7.69
N PHE A 64 5.95 -13.01 6.42
CA PHE A 64 5.65 -14.24 5.69
C PHE A 64 6.87 -15.16 5.63
N MET A 65 8.03 -14.58 5.26
CA MET A 65 9.33 -15.28 5.27
C MET A 65 9.73 -15.78 6.66
N ALA A 66 9.55 -14.96 7.71
CA ALA A 66 9.87 -15.34 9.08
C ALA A 66 8.94 -16.45 9.63
N ASN A 67 7.69 -16.48 9.17
CA ASN A 67 6.72 -17.50 9.54
C ASN A 67 6.86 -18.78 8.67
N GLY A 68 7.77 -18.77 7.68
CA GLY A 68 8.02 -19.91 6.78
C GLY A 68 6.85 -20.21 5.84
N GLN A 69 6.00 -19.22 5.58
CA GLN A 69 4.84 -19.33 4.68
C GLN A 69 5.20 -18.93 3.25
#